data_AF-A0A518VC81-F1
#
_entry.id   AF-A0A518VC81-F1
#
_cell.length_a   1.000
_cell.length_b   1.000
_cell.length_c   1.000
_cell.angle_alpha   90.00
_cell.angle_beta   90.00
_cell.angle_gamma   90.00
#
_symmetry.space_group_name_H-M   'P 1'
#
loop_
_entity.id
_entity.type
_entity.pdbx_description
1 polymer ?
#
loop_
_entity_poly.entity_id
_entity_poly.type
_entity_poly.pdbx_seq_one_letter_code
_entity_poly.pdbx_strand_id
1 'polypeptide(L)'
;MTKTIVLTNTLINTLNELEQLEKSTNQKLSDLDKRLSDAHQDLENVNLNACQGYKVAKLIQEILQERRLVKNEHHCIQSAMASLDITKMKNKAISMKQRVDSIYNRELSKTKLHGAFKDII
;
A
#
# COMPACT_ATOMS: atom_id res chain seq x y z
N MET A 1 2.27 23.93 -13.07
CA MET A 1 2.71 22.53 -12.86
C MET A 1 2.29 21.73 -14.08
N THR A 2 3.20 21.02 -14.77
CA THR A 2 2.84 20.31 -16.01
C THR A 2 1.91 19.13 -15.70
N LYS A 3 0.94 18.84 -16.58
CA LYS A 3 -0.01 17.72 -16.42
C LYS A 3 0.72 16.39 -16.19
N THR A 4 1.89 16.22 -16.81
CA THR A 4 2.77 15.05 -16.64
C THR A 4 3.26 14.86 -15.20
N ILE A 5 3.63 15.94 -14.50
CA ILE A 5 4.07 15.86 -13.09
C ILE A 5 2.90 15.42 -12.22
N VAL A 6 1.71 15.98 -12.46
CA VAL A 6 0.49 15.62 -11.72
C VAL A 6 0.19 14.13 -11.88
N LEU A 7 0.14 13.63 -13.12
CA LEU A 7 -0.12 12.21 -13.39
C LEU A 7 0.96 11.29 -12.80
N THR A 8 2.24 11.71 -12.86
CA THR A 8 3.35 10.96 -12.26
C THR A 8 3.22 10.89 -10.73
N ASN A 9 2.84 11.99 -10.08
CA ASN A 9 2.60 12.00 -8.64
C ASN A 9 1.40 11.12 -8.26
N THR A 10 0.31 11.17 -9.03
CA THR A 10 -0.84 10.27 -8.82
C THR A 10 -0.41 8.81 -8.90
N LEU A 11 0.36 8.43 -9.94
CA LEU A 11 0.87 7.07 -10.06
C LEU A 11 1.73 6.66 -8.86
N ILE A 12 2.67 7.50 -8.43
CA ILE A 12 3.53 7.22 -7.27
C ILE A 12 2.68 7.04 -6.00
N ASN A 13 1.67 7.89 -5.79
CA ASN A 13 0.79 7.81 -4.64
C ASN A 13 -0.03 6.51 -4.64
N THR A 14 -0.63 6.14 -5.77
CA THR A 14 -1.37 4.88 -5.89
C THR A 14 -0.48 3.65 -5.65
N LEU A 15 0.78 3.68 -6.11
CA LEU A 15 1.74 2.62 -5.82
C LEU A 15 2.10 2.54 -4.32
N ASN A 16 2.23 3.69 -3.65
CA ASN A 16 2.46 3.74 -2.21
C ASN A 16 1.25 3.24 -1.40
N GLU A 17 0.03 3.59 -1.83
CA GLU A 17 -1.22 3.09 -1.23
C GLU A 17 -1.29 1.57 -1.32
N LEU A 18 -0.89 0.99 -2.47
CA LEU A 18 -0.85 -0.46 -2.65
C LEU A 18 0.18 -1.14 -1.71
N GLU A 19 1.36 -0.55 -1.53
CA GLU A 19 2.35 -1.00 -0.54
C GLU A 19 1.82 -0.89 0.90
N GLN A 20 1.04 0.14 1.22
CA GLN A 20 0.43 0.31 2.54
C GLN A 20 -0.68 -0.72 2.80
N LEU A 21 -1.50 -1.00 1.79
CA LEU A 21 -2.54 -2.03 1.86
C LEU A 21 -1.95 -3.42 2.09
N GLU A 22 -0.83 -3.75 1.42
CA GLU A 22 -0.12 -5.01 1.64
C GLU A 22 0.32 -5.16 3.11
N LYS A 23 0.96 -4.13 3.66
CA LYS A 23 1.40 -4.12 5.06
C LYS A 23 0.23 -4.23 6.04
N SER A 24 -0.85 -3.48 5.78
CA SER A 24 -2.03 -3.47 6.63
C SER A 24 -2.73 -4.83 6.64
N THR A 25 -2.88 -5.46 5.48
CA THR A 25 -3.49 -6.80 5.38
C THR A 25 -2.62 -7.87 6.02
N ASN A 26 -1.29 -7.79 5.87
CA ASN A 26 -0.37 -8.69 6.55
C ASN A 26 -0.42 -8.54 8.08
N GLN A 27 -0.44 -7.30 8.59
CA GLN A 27 -0.60 -7.05 10.03
C GLN A 27 -1.92 -7.61 10.55
N LYS A 28 -3.02 -7.38 9.82
CA LYS A 28 -4.34 -7.91 10.20
C LYS A 28 -4.37 -9.44 10.23
N LEU A 29 -3.66 -10.12 9.33
CA LEU A 29 -3.51 -11.58 9.38
C LEU A 29 -2.78 -12.03 10.65
N SER A 30 -1.69 -11.34 11.02
CA SER A 30 -0.93 -11.61 12.25
C SER A 30 -1.81 -11.45 13.49
N ASP A 31 -2.61 -10.38 13.56
CA ASP A 31 -3.52 -10.13 14.68
C ASP A 31 -4.61 -11.20 14.78
N LEU A 32 -5.14 -11.66 13.63
CA LEU A 32 -6.11 -12.74 13.57
C LEU A 32 -5.50 -14.10 13.97
N ASP A 33 -4.25 -14.36 13.58
CA ASP A 33 -3.51 -15.56 14.00
C ASP A 33 -3.27 -15.58 15.50
N LYS A 34 -2.94 -14.43 16.09
CA LYS A 34 -2.82 -14.29 17.54
C LYS A 34 -4.15 -14.54 18.25
N ARG A 35 -5.23 -13.90 17.79
CA ARG A 35 -6.58 -14.13 18.34
C ARG A 35 -7.03 -15.58 18.24
N LEU A 36 -6.68 -16.25 17.13
CA LEU A 36 -6.99 -17.67 16.94
C LEU A 36 -6.21 -18.54 17.93
N SER A 37 -4.93 -18.25 18.14
CA SER A 37 -4.09 -18.93 19.14
C SER A 37 -4.63 -18.74 20.55
N ASP A 38 -5.00 -17.51 20.92
CA ASP A 38 -5.58 -17.20 22.23
C ASP A 38 -6.90 -17.97 22.45
N ALA A 39 -7.78 -18.01 21.44
CA ALA A 39 -9.04 -18.76 21.51
C ALA A 39 -8.84 -20.28 21.65
N HIS A 40 -7.78 -20.83 21.02
CA HIS A 40 -7.41 -22.23 21.21
C HIS A 40 -6.86 -22.48 22.61
N GLN A 41 -6.01 -21.59 23.12
CA GLN A 41 -5.47 -21.68 24.46
C GLN A 41 -6.57 -21.65 25.53
N ASP A 42 -7.59 -20.82 25.35
CA ASP A 42 -8.77 -20.79 26.24
C ASP A 42 -9.53 -22.12 26.23
N LEU A 43 -9.60 -22.80 25.08
CA LEU A 43 -10.26 -24.09 24.93
C LEU A 43 -9.48 -25.22 25.62
N GLU A 44 -8.15 -25.15 25.64
CA GLU A 44 -7.29 -26.13 26.28
C GLU A 44 -7.27 -26.02 27.81
N ASN A 45 -7.34 -24.79 28.34
CA ASN A 45 -7.08 -24.52 29.75
C ASN A 45 -8.36 -24.39 30.62
N VAL A 46 -9.54 -24.34 30.00
CA VAL A 46 -10.80 -24.12 30.73
C VAL A 46 -11.69 -25.36 30.66
N ASN A 47 -12.23 -25.76 31.80
CA ASN A 47 -13.24 -26.82 31.86
C ASN A 47 -14.60 -26.24 31.45
N LEU A 48 -14.89 -26.26 30.15
CA LEU A 48 -16.06 -25.62 29.55
C LEU A 48 -17.28 -26.54 29.62
N ASN A 49 -18.44 -25.99 30.01
CA ASN A 49 -19.71 -26.67 29.76
C ASN A 49 -20.13 -26.58 28.28
N ALA A 50 -21.12 -27.37 27.87
CA ALA A 50 -21.55 -27.44 26.47
C ALA A 50 -21.92 -26.08 25.85
N CYS A 51 -22.57 -25.19 26.62
CA CYS A 51 -22.93 -23.85 26.14
C CYS A 51 -21.69 -22.97 25.94
N GLN A 52 -20.74 -23.02 26.87
CA GLN A 52 -19.49 -22.28 26.76
C GLN A 52 -18.61 -22.79 25.61
N GLY A 53 -18.51 -24.11 25.44
CA GLY A 53 -17.81 -24.74 24.32
C GLY A 53 -18.38 -24.31 22.96
N TYR A 54 -19.71 -24.26 22.84
CA TYR A 54 -20.36 -23.75 21.62
C TYR A 54 -19.99 -22.29 21.33
N LYS A 55 -19.95 -21.42 22.34
CA LYS A 55 -19.58 -20.00 22.16
C LYS A 55 -18.13 -19.85 21.67
N VAL A 56 -17.20 -20.61 22.24
CA VAL A 56 -15.79 -20.60 21.82
C VAL A 56 -15.65 -21.13 20.39
N ALA A 57 -16.32 -22.24 20.07
CA ALA A 57 -16.32 -22.78 18.71
C ALA A 57 -16.87 -21.78 17.68
N LYS A 58 -17.93 -21.05 18.03
CA LYS A 58 -18.49 -19.99 17.19
C LYS A 58 -17.51 -18.83 17.01
N LEU A 59 -16.84 -18.39 18.08
CA LEU A 59 -15.80 -17.35 18.01
C LEU A 59 -14.65 -17.77 17.08
N ILE A 60 -14.14 -19.00 17.22
CA ILE A 60 -13.10 -19.55 16.35
C ILE A 60 -13.55 -19.55 14.89
N GLN A 61 -14.80 -19.97 14.63
CA GLN A 61 -15.38 -19.96 13.28
C GLN A 61 -15.41 -18.55 12.68
N GLU A 62 -15.82 -17.55 13.46
CA GLU A 62 -15.86 -16.14 13.03
C GLU A 62 -14.45 -15.62 12.71
N ILE A 63 -13.46 -15.89 13.57
CA ILE A 63 -12.06 -15.52 13.34
C ILE A 63 -11.53 -16.17 12.05
N LEU A 64 -11.79 -17.45 11.84
CA LEU A 64 -11.35 -18.18 10.65
C LEU A 64 -12.01 -17.63 9.36
N GLN A 65 -13.27 -17.24 9.42
CA GLN A 65 -13.96 -16.62 8.28
C GLN A 65 -13.34 -15.25 7.95
N GLU A 66 -13.15 -14.39 8.95
CA GLU A 66 -12.51 -13.09 8.76
C GLU A 66 -11.09 -13.26 8.18
N ARG A 67 -10.31 -14.19 8.73
CA ARG A 67 -8.95 -14.49 8.26
C ARG A 67 -8.92 -14.92 6.80
N ARG A 68 -9.89 -15.73 6.34
CA ARG A 68 -9.97 -16.14 4.93
C ARG A 68 -10.22 -14.95 4.01
N LEU A 69 -11.08 -14.01 4.40
CA LEU A 69 -11.34 -12.80 3.61
C LEU A 69 -10.08 -11.96 3.47
N VAL A 70 -9.40 -11.67 4.59
CA VAL A 70 -8.16 -10.88 4.59
C VAL A 70 -7.05 -11.58 3.82
N LYS A 71 -6.92 -12.91 3.94
CA LYS A 71 -5.91 -13.69 3.21
C LYS A 71 -6.13 -13.62 1.70
N ASN A 72 -7.38 -13.73 1.26
CA ASN A 72 -7.71 -13.65 -0.16
C ASN A 72 -7.38 -12.26 -0.73
N GLU A 73 -7.74 -11.20 0.00
CA GLU A 73 -7.39 -9.82 -0.36
C GLU A 73 -5.87 -9.62 -0.43
N HIS A 74 -5.14 -10.05 0.61
CA HIS A 74 -3.68 -9.99 0.65
C HIS A 74 -3.05 -10.72 -0.55
N HIS A 75 -3.58 -11.88 -0.91
CA HIS A 75 -3.11 -12.63 -2.08
C HIS A 75 -3.33 -11.87 -3.40
N CYS A 76 -4.51 -11.26 -3.58
CA CYS A 76 -4.79 -10.40 -4.73
C CYS A 76 -3.83 -9.21 -4.80
N ILE A 77 -3.55 -8.57 -3.67
CA ILE A 77 -2.60 -7.46 -3.58
C ILE A 77 -1.20 -7.94 -3.99
N GLN A 78 -0.69 -9.01 -3.39
CA GLN A 78 0.62 -9.56 -3.74
C GLN A 78 0.73 -9.93 -5.22
N SER A 79 -0.32 -10.53 -5.78
CA SER A 79 -0.39 -10.86 -7.21
C SER A 79 -0.29 -9.59 -8.07
N ALA A 80 -1.08 -8.56 -7.75
CA ALA A 80 -1.03 -7.27 -8.45
C ALA A 80 0.36 -6.61 -8.33
N MET A 81 0.95 -6.59 -7.14
CA MET A 81 2.28 -6.02 -6.90
C MET A 81 3.36 -6.73 -7.72
N ALA A 82 3.30 -8.06 -7.80
CA ALA A 82 4.23 -8.87 -8.58
C ALA A 82 4.06 -8.65 -10.08
N SER A 83 2.81 -8.64 -10.58
CA SER A 83 2.53 -8.39 -12.00
C SER A 83 2.97 -7.00 -12.46
N LEU A 84 2.89 -6.02 -11.56
CA LEU A 84 3.22 -4.63 -11.84
C LEU A 84 4.70 -4.30 -11.64
N ASP A 85 5.48 -5.15 -10.96
CA ASP A 85 6.86 -4.85 -10.55
C ASP A 85 6.95 -3.43 -9.95
N ILE A 86 6.24 -3.24 -8.83
CA ILE A 86 5.99 -1.92 -8.23
C ILE A 86 7.29 -1.15 -8.01
N THR A 87 8.33 -1.81 -7.50
CA THR A 87 9.64 -1.20 -7.25
C THR A 87 10.20 -0.60 -8.53
N LYS A 88 10.18 -1.35 -9.64
CA LYS A 88 10.68 -0.87 -10.93
C LYS A 88 9.82 0.25 -11.49
N MET A 89 8.49 0.16 -11.41
CA MET A 89 7.60 1.21 -11.90
C MET A 89 7.74 2.50 -11.10
N LYS A 90 7.82 2.42 -9.78
CA LYS A 90 8.01 3.55 -8.89
C LYS A 90 9.34 4.26 -9.17
N ASN A 91 10.43 3.50 -9.33
CA ASN A 91 11.73 4.05 -9.71
C ASN A 91 11.68 4.75 -11.08
N LYS A 92 11.01 4.16 -12.08
CA LYS A 92 10.81 4.79 -13.39
C LYS A 92 10.00 6.09 -13.29
N ALA A 93 8.94 6.10 -12.49
CA ALA A 93 8.09 7.28 -12.27
C ALA A 93 8.88 8.42 -11.60
N ILE A 94 9.70 8.11 -10.60
CA ILE A 94 10.58 9.10 -9.93
C ILE A 94 11.59 9.68 -10.93
N SER A 95 12.27 8.83 -11.70
CA SER A 95 13.22 9.28 -12.73
C SER A 95 12.54 10.16 -13.80
N MET A 96 11.31 9.81 -14.19
CA MET A 96 10.52 10.62 -15.13
C MET A 96 10.24 12.01 -14.55
N LYS A 97 9.79 12.09 -13.30
CA LYS A 97 9.53 13.35 -12.60
C LYS A 97 10.78 14.25 -12.60
N GLN A 98 11.93 13.70 -12.20
CA GLN A 98 13.21 14.43 -12.17
C GLN A 98 13.61 14.98 -13.55
N ARG A 99 13.41 14.20 -14.61
CA ARG A 99 13.67 14.65 -16.00
C ARG A 99 12.76 15.81 -16.40
N VAL A 100 11.47 15.72 -16.09
CA VAL A 100 10.50 16.78 -16.42
C VAL A 100 10.84 18.07 -15.66
N ASP A 101 11.17 17.97 -14.38
CA ASP A 101 11.60 19.11 -13.57
C ASP A 101 12.88 19.76 -14.13
N SER A 102 13.85 18.94 -14.55
CA SER A 102 15.09 19.43 -15.16
C SER A 102 14.86 20.18 -16.47
N ILE A 103 13.96 19.69 -17.32
CA ILE A 103 13.58 20.37 -18.57
C ILE A 103 12.90 21.70 -18.26
N TYR A 104 11.93 21.69 -17.32
CA TYR A 104 11.23 22.91 -16.93
C TYR A 104 12.18 23.99 -16.42
N ASN A 105 13.10 23.63 -15.53
CA ASN A 105 14.10 24.56 -14.98
C ASN A 105 15.05 25.11 -16.06
N ARG A 106 15.43 24.28 -17.03
CA ARG A 106 16.25 24.70 -18.18
C ARG A 106 15.52 25.70 -19.08
N GLU A 107 14.23 25.50 -19.35
CA GLU A 107 13.48 26.45 -20.15
C GLU A 107 13.26 27.78 -19.39
N LEU A 108 13.02 27.71 -18.08
CA LEU A 108 12.87 28.89 -17.22
C LEU A 108 14.14 29.77 -17.20
N SER A 109 15.33 29.16 -17.16
CA SER A 109 16.60 29.89 -17.15
C SER A 109 16.88 30.60 -18.49
N LYS A 110 16.54 29.97 -19.63
CA LYS A 110 16.64 30.62 -20.96
C LYS A 110 15.75 31.85 -21.08
N THR A 111 14.51 31.77 -20.60
CA THR A 111 13.57 32.91 -20.66
C THR A 111 14.06 34.10 -19.84
N LYS A 112 14.65 33.86 -18.66
CA LYS A 112 15.25 34.91 -17.82
C LYS A 112 16.42 35.61 -18.50
N LEU A 113 17.31 34.85 -19.14
CA LEU A 113 18.42 35.42 -19.92
C LEU A 113 17.92 36.32 -21.05
N HIS A 114 16.92 35.87 -21.82
CA HIS A 114 16.36 36.67 -22.92
C HIS A 114 15.69 37.98 -22.44
N GLY A 115 15.04 37.97 -21.28
CA GLY A 115 14.48 39.18 -20.66
C GLY A 115 15.56 40.18 -20.24
N ALA A 116 16.66 39.70 -19.62
CA ALA A 116 17.76 40.56 -19.18
C ALA A 116 18.47 41.29 -20.34
N PHE A 117 18.53 40.69 -21.54
CA PHE A 117 19.08 41.36 -22.72
C PHE A 117 18.14 42.41 -23.35
N LYS A 118 16.84 42.37 -23.07
CA LYS A 118 15.88 43.40 -23.53
C LYS A 118 15.99 44.70 -22.74
N ASP A 119 16.45 44.65 -21.49
CA ASP A 119 16.62 45.83 -20.63
C ASP A 119 17.97 46.55 -20.86
N ILE A 120 18.82 46.03 -21.78
CA ILE A 120 20.17 46.53 -22.07
C ILE A 120 20.24 47.30 -23.42
N ILE A 121 19.18 47.28 -24.24
CA ILE A 121 19.06 47.99 -25.52
C ILE A 121 17.98 49.06 -25.40
#